data_AF-G9XED9-F1
#
_entry.id   AF-G9XED9-F1
#
_cell.length_a   1.000
_cell.length_b   1.000
_cell.length_c   1.000
_cell.angle_alpha   90.00
_cell.angle_beta   90.00
_cell.angle_gamma   90.00
#
_symmetry.space_group_name_H-M   'P 1'
#
loop_
_entity.id
_entity.type
_entity.pdbx_description
1 polymer ?
#
loop_
_entity_poly.entity_id
_entity_poly.type
_entity_poly.pdbx_seq_one_letter_code
_entity_poly.pdbx_strand_id
1 'polypeptide(L)' 'MEYSDIPYMNRDIESLAPNQIVRIKEEVLKADTLWVIAPEYNFSYPGVLKNLLDWLSRPLKENDFSSRNSY' A
#
# COMPACT_ATOMS: atom_id res chain seq x y z
N MET A 1 6.03 -7.05 -10.09
CA MET A 1 5.92 -5.79 -9.32
C MET A 1 7.33 -5.40 -8.90
N GLU A 2 7.82 -4.24 -9.32
CA GLU A 2 9.17 -3.78 -8.99
C GLU A 2 9.08 -2.72 -7.87
N TYR A 3 9.78 -2.96 -6.76
CA TYR A 3 9.66 -2.13 -5.55
C TYR A 3 10.28 -0.73 -5.69
N SER A 4 11.22 -0.56 -6.64
CA SER A 4 11.91 0.71 -6.92
C SER A 4 10.97 1.83 -7.35
N ASP A 5 9.81 1.46 -7.88
CA ASP A 5 8.80 2.37 -8.43
C ASP A 5 7.76 2.84 -7.40
N ILE A 6 7.89 2.44 -6.13
CA ILE A 6 6.94 2.82 -5.07
C ILE A 6 7.46 4.10 -4.40
N PRO A 7 6.80 5.26 -4.60
CA PRO A 7 7.18 6.49 -3.92
C PRO A 7 7.04 6.34 -2.40
N TYR A 8 7.90 7.03 -1.65
CA TYR A 8 7.78 7.07 -0.20
C TYR A 8 6.48 7.78 0.20
N MET A 9 5.65 7.09 0.97
CA MET A 9 4.40 7.59 1.50
C MET A 9 4.67 8.79 2.40
N ASN A 10 3.94 9.86 2.16
CA ASN A 10 3.88 11.03 3.02
C ASN A 10 2.50 11.68 2.88
N ARG A 11 2.18 12.58 3.82
CA ARG A 11 0.85 13.21 3.90
C ARG A 11 0.54 14.18 2.75
N ASP A 12 1.56 14.67 2.06
CA ASP A 12 1.36 15.65 0.98
C ASP A 12 0.84 14.97 -0.29
N ILE A 13 1.22 13.70 -0.50
CA ILE A 13 0.86 12.92 -1.69
C ILE A 13 -0.19 11.83 -1.41
N GLU A 14 -0.69 11.72 -0.18
CA GLU A 14 -1.67 10.67 0.16
C GLU A 14 -3.06 10.92 -0.41
N SER A 15 -3.48 12.19 -0.51
CA SER A 15 -4.80 12.60 -1.03
C SER A 15 -4.91 12.46 -2.55
N LEU A 16 -3.77 12.59 -3.26
CA LEU A 16 -3.64 12.39 -4.69
C LEU A 16 -2.58 11.30 -4.94
N ALA A 17 -2.93 10.08 -4.55
CA ALA A 17 -2.04 8.94 -4.66
C ALA A 17 -1.47 8.82 -6.09
N PRO A 18 -0.14 8.67 -6.25
CA PRO A 18 0.47 8.51 -7.57
C PRO A 18 -0.12 7.34 -8.36
N ASN A 19 -0.18 7.44 -9.68
CA ASN A 19 -0.80 6.42 -10.55
C ASN A 19 -0.28 4.99 -10.30
N GLN A 20 1.01 4.84 -9.98
CA GLN A 20 1.60 3.57 -9.60
C GLN A 20 0.92 2.98 -8.36
N ILE A 21 0.68 3.79 -7.31
CA ILE A 21 0.00 3.36 -6.08
C ILE A 21 -1.46 2.99 -6.37
N VAL A 22 -2.15 3.75 -7.22
CA VAL A 22 -3.54 3.44 -7.62
C VAL A 22 -3.60 2.07 -8.29
N ARG A 23 -2.73 1.81 -9.28
CA ARG A 23 -2.64 0.52 -9.96
C ARG A 23 -2.37 -0.62 -8.99
N ILE A 24 -1.40 -0.43 -8.08
CA ILE A 24 -1.04 -1.42 -7.05
C ILE A 24 -2.24 -1.75 -6.15
N LYS A 25 -2.97 -0.73 -5.69
CA LYS A 25 -4.18 -0.94 -4.87
C LYS A 25 -5.27 -1.68 -5.63
N GLU A 26 -5.49 -1.34 -6.90
CA GLU A 26 -6.46 -2.06 -7.73
C GLU A 26 -6.09 -3.52 -7.94
N GLU A 27 -4.81 -3.83 -8.14
CA GLU A 27 -4.33 -5.21 -8.24
C GLU A 27 -4.56 -5.97 -6.93
N VAL A 28 -4.27 -5.36 -5.78
CA VAL A 28 -4.49 -5.95 -4.45
C VAL A 28 -5.99 -6.15 -4.16
N LEU A 29 -6.85 -5.18 -4.51
CA LEU A 29 -8.30 -5.28 -4.31
C LEU A 29 -8.96 -6.35 -5.18
N LYS A 30 -8.38 -6.67 -6.34
CA LYS A 30 -8.85 -7.73 -7.24
C LYS A 30 -8.34 -9.12 -6.83
N ALA A 31 -7.34 -9.21 -5.96
CA ALA A 31 -6.77 -10.47 -5.53
C ALA A 31 -7.60 -11.10 -4.41
N ASP A 32 -7.84 -12.40 -4.48
CA ASP A 32 -8.50 -13.14 -3.40
C ASP A 32 -7.60 -13.27 -2.16
N THR A 33 -6.29 -13.23 -2.33
CA THR A 33 -5.31 -13.41 -1.26
C THR A 33 -4.02 -12.67 -1.57
N LEU A 34 -3.42 -12.06 -0.55
CA LEU A 34 -2.10 -11.46 -0.61
C LEU A 34 -1.08 -12.34 0.13
N TRP A 35 -0.04 -12.80 -0.57
CA TRP A 35 1.07 -13.53 0.04
C TRP A 35 2.35 -12.69 0.00
N VAL A 36 2.91 -12.39 1.16
CA VAL A 36 4.12 -11.57 1.31
C VAL A 36 5.31 -12.46 1.66
N ILE A 37 6.36 -12.42 0.84
CA ILE A 37 7.63 -13.09 1.08
C ILE A 37 8.71 -12.00 1.07
N ALA A 38 9.41 -11.83 2.19
CA ALA A 38 10.39 -10.77 2.37
C ALA A 38 11.59 -11.22 3.21
N PRO A 39 12.81 -10.68 2.96
CA PRO A 39 13.96 -10.90 3.83
C PRO A 39 13.79 -10.16 5.17
N GLU A 40 14.55 -10.57 6.18
CA GLU A 40 14.63 -9.85 7.45
C GLU A 40 15.81 -8.86 7.41
N TYR A 41 15.54 -7.59 7.70
CA TYR A 41 16.54 -6.53 7.88
C TYR A 41 16.43 -5.93 9.28
N ASN A 42 17.51 -6.00 10.06
CA ASN A 42 17.60 -5.44 11.41
C ASN A 42 16.47 -5.91 12.34
N PHE A 43 16.23 -7.22 12.41
CA PHE A 43 15.17 -7.84 13.24
C PHE A 43 13.75 -7.39 12.88
N SER A 44 13.54 -6.92 11.65
CA SER A 44 12.24 -6.49 11.14
C SER A 44 12.13 -6.78 9.65
N TYR A 45 10.95 -6.54 9.09
CA TYR A 45 10.74 -6.59 7.65
C TYR A 45 11.27 -5.33 6.94
N PRO A 46 11.53 -5.37 5.62
CA PRO A 46 12.17 -4.28 4.92
C PRO A 46 11.32 -2.99 4.94
N GLY A 47 11.96 -1.84 5.08
CA GLY A 47 11.26 -0.55 5.10
C GLY A 47 10.43 -0.27 3.85
N VAL A 48 10.85 -0.78 2.69
CA VAL A 48 10.08 -0.67 1.44
C VAL A 48 8.78 -1.48 1.49
N LEU A 49 8.78 -2.63 2.18
CA LEU A 49 7.55 -3.39 2.42
C LEU A 49 6.63 -2.61 3.37
N LYS A 50 7.18 -2.00 4.42
CA LYS A 50 6.40 -1.11 5.30
C LYS A 50 5.75 0.02 4.51
N ASN A 51 6.51 0.69 3.65
CA ASN A 51 6.02 1.77 2.80
C ASN A 51 4.87 1.34 1.88
N LEU A 52 4.96 0.15 1.28
CA LEU A 52 3.87 -0.43 0.50
C LEU A 52 2.63 -0.67 1.37
N LEU A 53 2.78 -1.29 2.54
CA LEU A 53 1.66 -1.53 3.47
C LEU A 53 1.03 -0.22 3.96
N ASP A 54 1.84 0.82 4.17
CA ASP A 54 1.34 2.16 4.53
C ASP A 54 0.47 2.74 3.42
N TRP A 55 0.89 2.61 2.16
CA TRP A 55 0.05 2.99 1.04
C TRP A 55 -1.26 2.20 1.00
N LEU A 56 -1.20 0.87 1.08
CA LEU A 56 -2.37 -0.02 1.05
C LEU A 56 -3.34 0.24 2.21
N SER A 57 -2.85 0.73 3.35
CA SER A 57 -3.69 1.06 4.51
C SER A 57 -4.56 2.31 4.32
N ARG A 58 -4.24 3.17 3.34
CA ARG A 58 -4.95 4.44 3.11
C ARG A 58 -6.12 4.26 2.14
N PRO A 59 -7.22 5.01 2.31
CA PRO A 59 -8.28 5.06 1.31
C PRO A 59 -7.76 5.68 0.00
N LEU A 60 -8.42 5.38 -1.12
CA LEU A 60 -8.15 6.01 -2.42
C LEU A 60 -8.80 7.40 -2.54
N LYS A 61 -9.82 7.67 -1.72
CA LYS A 61 -10.56 8.94 -1.67
C LYS A 61 -10.59 9.45 -0.24
N GLU A 62 -10.48 10.76 -0.10
CA GLU A 62 -10.64 11.41 1.20
C GLU A 62 -12.04 11.12 1.77
N ASN A 63 -12.12 10.80 3.07
CA ASN A 63 -13.35 10.40 3.78
C ASN A 63 -14.04 9.12 3.28
N ASP A 64 -13.34 8.23 2.58
CA ASP A 64 -13.86 6.91 2.25
C ASP A 64 -13.72 5.95 3.44
N PHE A 65 -14.84 5.75 4.15
CA PHE A 65 -14.94 4.83 5.30
C PHE A 65 -15.48 3.44 4.92
N SER A 66 -15.61 3.14 3.62
CA SER A 66 -16.21 1.87 3.16
C SER A 66 -15.46 0.63 3.67
N SER A 67 -14.13 0.71 3.85
CA SER A 67 -13.27 -0.35 4.39
C SER A 67 -13.43 -0.59 5.90
N ARG A 68 -14.18 0.27 6.61
CA ARG A 68 -14.32 0.22 8.07
C ARG A 68 -15.48 -0.68 8.54
N ASN A 69 -16.36 -1.10 7.64
CA ASN A 69 -17.60 -1.82 7.94
C ASN A 69 -17.64 -3.27 7.41
N SER A 70 -16.50 -3.86 7.06
CA SER A 70 -16.42 -5.25 6.58
C SER A 70 -16.14 -6.22 7.74
N TYR A 71 -17.14 -6.44 8.60
CA TYR A 71 -17.22 -7.57 9.53
C TYR A 71 -18.57 -8.26 9.36
#